data_AF-A0A847IX43-F1
#
_entry.id   AF-A0A847IX43-F1
#
_cell.length_a   1.000
_cell.length_b   1.000
_cell.length_c   1.000
_cell.angle_alpha   90.00
_cell.angle_beta   90.00
_cell.angle_gamma   90.00
#
_symmetry.space_group_name_H-M   'P 1'
#
loop_
_entity.id
_entity.type
_entity.pdbx_description
1 polymer ?
#
loop_
_entity_poly.entity_id
_entity_poly.type
_entity_poly.pdbx_seq_one_letter_code
_entity_poly.pdbx_strand_id
1 'polypeptide(L)'
;MKRNLTIILIAIMFPLSIFSQISNEIATYVDSTELLVHNGRKMILKELADNNLVKTKEIYDFLTEKTKDKPFSAFYFIEDFYINMLVGDWETVNNLMLEYEKHKKRIVYPNSHTIVYKLSELTLSNRQSILVSCNMSQIDEQAKLLITGFLKYIEKQPPDKEYNEILVAYKKKYDNKKYDSFVNGFMPHMIIKASWNLFFGSGMVFTTGDLATKFSNNALFNFGMDINVHRVFASLYLKGTSLKLKDPFMVTSDTDTLNFELNEKFSYLDAGLKGGYFIVRSNRFHLAPYASISGSHLESTKYDDPKDKDLEYEIFNSFTYGIGLHTEVKIYEFESKNYYYYGGTANGHISIKFETGYNEILKFKDLNSTGNTPYFLCSLVIGFGQF
;
A
#
# COMPACT_ATOMS: atom_id res chain seq x y z
N MET A 1 74.46 21.21 -5.13
CA MET A 1 73.60 20.57 -4.10
C MET A 1 72.99 21.54 -3.08
N LYS A 2 73.73 22.50 -2.50
CA LYS A 2 73.18 23.39 -1.45
C LYS A 2 72.02 24.31 -1.89
N ARG A 3 71.99 24.77 -3.16
CA ARG A 3 70.94 25.69 -3.68
C ARG A 3 69.58 25.02 -3.93
N ASN A 4 69.55 23.71 -4.16
CA ASN A 4 68.31 22.96 -4.40
C ASN A 4 67.65 22.54 -3.08
N LEU A 5 68.41 22.39 -2.00
CA LEU A 5 67.88 22.07 -0.67
C LEU A 5 67.08 23.24 -0.06
N THR A 6 67.52 24.48 -0.31
CA THR A 6 66.84 25.68 0.20
C THR A 6 65.49 25.91 -0.46
N ILE A 7 65.36 25.59 -1.75
CA ILE A 7 64.09 25.70 -2.50
C ILE A 7 63.08 24.64 -2.02
N ILE A 8 63.54 23.43 -1.71
CA ILE A 8 62.70 22.36 -1.15
C ILE A 8 62.23 22.72 0.27
N LEU A 9 63.10 23.30 1.10
CA LEU A 9 62.71 23.71 2.46
C LEU A 9 61.67 24.83 2.45
N ILE A 10 61.79 25.80 1.54
CA ILE A 10 60.81 26.88 1.36
C ILE A 10 59.50 26.31 0.81
N ALA A 11 59.54 25.37 -0.13
CA ALA A 11 58.33 24.72 -0.68
C ALA A 11 57.54 23.88 0.35
N ILE A 12 58.20 23.35 1.39
CA ILE A 12 57.55 22.57 2.46
C ILE A 12 56.96 23.47 3.55
N MET A 13 57.45 24.69 3.74
CA MET A 13 56.92 25.62 4.77
C MET A 13 55.69 26.43 4.30
N PHE A 14 55.48 26.60 2.99
CA PHE A 14 54.29 27.28 2.45
C PHE A 14 52.94 26.56 2.67
N PRO A 15 52.81 25.21 2.61
CA PRO A 15 51.52 24.57 2.88
C PRO A 15 51.12 24.60 4.36
N LEU A 16 52.08 24.60 5.30
CA LEU A 16 51.80 24.57 6.74
C LEU A 16 51.16 25.86 7.28
N SER A 17 51.51 27.02 6.70
CA SER A 17 50.88 28.30 7.06
C SER A 17 49.43 28.39 6.57
N ILE A 18 49.13 27.83 5.39
CA ILE A 18 47.78 27.81 4.81
C ILE A 18 46.84 26.93 5.65
N PHE A 19 47.26 25.74 6.08
CA PHE A 19 46.44 24.87 6.92
C PHE A 19 46.17 25.46 8.31
N SER A 20 47.15 26.14 8.91
CA SER A 20 46.97 26.84 10.20
C SER A 20 46.03 28.05 10.06
N GLN A 21 46.13 28.80 8.96
CA GLN A 21 45.25 29.92 8.66
C GLN A 21 43.80 29.46 8.49
N ILE A 22 43.56 28.42 7.69
CA ILE A 22 42.21 27.84 7.51
C ILE A 22 41.68 27.24 8.82
N SER A 23 42.50 26.54 9.59
CA SER A 23 42.08 25.98 10.88
C SER A 23 41.69 27.07 11.88
N ASN A 24 42.43 28.18 11.93
CA ASN A 24 42.08 29.33 12.77
C ASN A 24 40.85 30.06 12.24
N GLU A 25 40.69 30.18 10.93
CA GLU A 25 39.50 30.75 10.30
C GLU A 25 38.26 29.92 10.66
N ILE A 26 38.31 28.59 10.57
CA ILE A 26 37.23 27.69 11.02
C ILE A 26 36.98 27.84 12.52
N ALA A 27 38.03 27.83 13.35
CA ALA A 27 37.88 27.91 14.81
C ALA A 27 37.34 29.27 15.30
N THR A 28 37.53 30.33 14.51
CA THR A 28 37.03 31.68 14.82
C THR A 28 35.79 32.05 14.01
N TYR A 29 35.34 31.18 13.10
CA TYR A 29 34.13 31.39 12.33
C TYR A 29 32.90 31.30 13.24
N VAL A 30 32.33 32.45 13.56
CA VAL A 30 31.07 32.56 14.30
C VAL A 30 30.03 33.16 13.37
N ASP A 31 29.09 32.35 12.88
CA ASP A 31 27.93 32.89 12.18
C ASP A 31 26.95 33.48 13.19
N SER A 32 27.02 34.80 13.37
CA SER A 32 26.08 35.55 14.21
C SER A 32 24.60 35.31 13.85
N THR A 33 24.32 34.90 12.61
CA THR A 33 22.97 34.54 12.14
C THR A 33 22.47 33.26 12.79
N GLU A 34 23.34 32.26 12.99
CA GLU A 34 22.98 30.98 13.65
C GLU A 34 22.51 31.24 15.08
N LEU A 35 23.28 32.04 15.84
CA LEU A 35 22.93 32.42 17.21
C LEU A 35 21.61 33.20 17.27
N LEU A 36 21.42 34.12 16.32
CA LEU A 36 20.20 34.92 16.21
C LEU A 36 18.97 34.04 15.89
N VAL A 37 19.09 33.08 14.97
CA VAL A 37 18.03 32.11 14.64
C VAL A 37 17.71 31.23 15.83
N HIS A 38 18.72 30.69 16.52
CA HIS A 38 18.53 29.86 17.72
C HIS A 38 17.77 30.59 18.82
N ASN A 39 18.18 31.82 19.13
CA ASN A 39 17.54 32.64 20.16
C ASN A 39 16.12 33.06 19.74
N GLY A 40 15.93 33.46 18.48
CA GLY A 40 14.62 33.85 17.99
C GLY A 40 13.62 32.68 17.97
N ARG A 41 14.06 31.46 17.63
CA ARG A 41 13.21 30.25 17.72
C ARG A 41 12.81 29.93 19.17
N LYS A 42 13.71 30.12 20.14
CA LYS A 42 13.37 30.01 21.58
C LYS A 42 12.37 31.09 22.01
N MET A 43 12.51 32.31 21.51
CA MET A 43 11.54 33.37 21.77
C MET A 43 10.18 33.01 21.19
N ILE A 44 10.11 32.48 19.96
CA ILE A 44 8.85 31.97 19.38
C ILE A 44 8.21 30.92 20.29
N LEU A 45 8.96 29.94 20.80
CA LEU A 45 8.40 28.94 21.72
C LEU A 45 7.79 29.56 22.98
N LYS A 46 8.44 30.59 23.53
CA LYS A 46 7.93 31.34 24.68
C LYS A 46 6.63 32.06 24.32
N GLU A 47 6.62 32.83 23.24
CA GLU A 47 5.43 33.59 22.82
C GLU A 47 4.27 32.67 22.42
N LEU A 48 4.54 31.51 21.83
CA LEU A 48 3.55 30.47 21.55
C LEU A 48 2.95 29.87 22.84
N ALA A 49 3.75 29.72 23.90
CA ALA A 49 3.23 29.27 25.21
C ALA A 49 2.26 30.30 25.82
N ASP A 50 2.50 31.59 25.57
CA ASP A 50 1.65 32.70 25.99
C ASP A 50 0.51 33.00 24.98
N ASN A 51 0.38 32.18 23.92
CA ASN A 51 -0.57 32.37 22.81
C ASN A 51 -0.47 33.73 22.11
N ASN A 52 0.71 34.35 22.12
CA ASN A 52 0.99 35.66 21.51
C ASN A 52 1.37 35.51 20.03
N LEU A 53 0.36 35.32 19.19
CA LEU A 53 0.54 35.11 17.75
C LEU A 53 1.07 36.37 17.03
N VAL A 54 0.77 37.57 17.54
CA VAL A 54 1.29 38.83 16.97
C VAL A 54 2.81 38.89 17.13
N LYS A 55 3.32 38.67 18.34
CA LYS A 55 4.77 38.67 18.58
C LYS A 55 5.46 37.50 17.87
N THR A 56 4.79 36.36 17.77
CA THR A 56 5.27 35.22 16.98
C THR A 56 5.50 35.62 15.52
N LYS A 57 4.53 36.32 14.90
CA LYS A 57 4.66 36.82 13.51
C LYS A 57 5.82 37.79 13.36
N GLU A 58 5.97 38.74 14.29
CA GLU A 58 7.08 39.70 14.27
C GLU A 58 8.45 39.01 14.28
N ILE A 59 8.63 38.02 15.18
CA ILE A 59 9.89 37.27 15.27
C ILE A 59 10.08 36.42 14.00
N TYR A 60 9.02 35.77 13.51
CA TYR A 60 9.04 34.99 12.28
C TYR A 60 9.49 35.81 11.07
N ASP A 61 8.89 36.99 10.87
CA ASP A 61 9.21 37.87 9.75
C ASP A 61 10.64 38.40 9.85
N PHE A 62 11.07 38.79 11.05
CA PHE A 62 12.44 39.23 11.30
C PHE A 62 13.47 38.15 10.96
N LEU A 63 13.26 36.92 11.41
CA LEU A 63 14.17 35.81 11.14
C LEU A 63 14.17 35.40 9.66
N THR A 64 13.00 35.41 9.01
CA THR A 64 12.86 35.10 7.59
C THR A 64 13.60 36.11 6.74
N GLU A 65 13.45 37.41 7.02
CA GLU A 65 14.17 38.46 6.29
C GLU A 65 15.68 38.39 6.52
N LYS A 66 16.12 38.11 7.76
CA LYS A 66 17.55 37.94 8.07
C LYS A 66 18.21 36.76 7.37
N THR A 67 17.44 35.75 6.97
CA THR A 67 17.94 34.51 6.35
C THR A 67 17.64 34.41 4.85
N LYS A 68 16.95 35.39 4.26
CA LYS A 68 16.46 35.36 2.87
C LYS A 68 17.54 35.10 1.82
N ASP A 69 18.70 35.73 1.96
CA ASP A 69 19.84 35.62 1.03
C ASP A 69 20.97 34.73 1.59
N LYS A 70 20.68 33.92 2.61
CA LYS A 70 21.64 33.04 3.27
C LYS A 70 21.53 31.62 2.75
N PRO A 71 22.60 30.81 2.87
CA PRO A 71 22.56 29.40 2.46
C PRO A 71 21.61 28.55 3.33
N PHE A 72 21.28 29.02 4.54
CA PHE A 72 20.39 28.34 5.48
C PHE A 72 19.15 29.18 5.77
N SER A 73 18.02 28.48 5.97
CA SER A 73 16.74 29.06 6.39
C SER A 73 16.62 29.14 7.91
N ALA A 74 15.85 30.10 8.41
CA ALA A 74 15.47 30.13 9.82
C ALA A 74 14.48 29.02 10.20
N PHE A 75 13.64 28.54 9.26
CA PHE A 75 12.54 27.61 9.51
C PHE A 75 12.47 26.46 8.50
N TYR A 76 11.94 25.32 8.96
CA TYR A 76 11.53 24.23 8.08
C TYR A 76 10.23 24.60 7.37
N PHE A 77 9.99 24.02 6.18
CA PHE A 77 8.74 24.24 5.43
C PHE A 77 7.47 24.01 6.28
N ILE A 78 7.44 22.95 7.06
CA ILE A 78 6.30 22.63 7.94
C ILE A 78 6.08 23.71 9.01
N GLU A 79 7.14 24.36 9.49
CA GLU A 79 7.06 25.45 10.48
C GLU A 79 6.56 26.74 9.84
N ASP A 80 7.08 27.08 8.65
CA ASP A 80 6.55 28.17 7.81
C ASP A 80 5.03 27.98 7.62
N PHE A 81 4.63 26.76 7.27
CA PHE A 81 3.22 26.43 7.02
C PHE A 81 2.36 26.62 8.28
N TYR A 82 2.78 26.08 9.42
CA TYR A 82 2.03 26.23 10.67
C TYR A 82 1.94 27.66 11.17
N ILE A 83 3.05 28.40 11.18
CA ILE A 83 3.07 29.78 11.67
C ILE A 83 2.12 30.64 10.86
N ASN A 84 2.20 30.56 9.53
CA ASN A 84 1.35 31.37 8.65
C ASN A 84 -0.14 30.98 8.75
N MET A 85 -0.47 29.69 8.94
CA MET A 85 -1.86 29.28 9.23
C MET A 85 -2.36 29.83 10.57
N LEU A 86 -1.53 29.78 11.63
CA LEU A 86 -1.90 30.27 12.96
C LEU A 86 -2.14 31.78 12.96
N VAL A 87 -1.31 32.55 12.27
CA VAL A 87 -1.44 34.01 12.19
C VAL A 87 -2.45 34.48 11.14
N GLY A 88 -3.00 33.57 10.34
CA GLY A 88 -3.98 33.88 9.29
C GLY A 88 -3.39 34.53 8.03
N ASP A 89 -2.10 34.35 7.77
CA ASP A 89 -1.41 34.84 6.56
C ASP A 89 -1.63 33.87 5.39
N TRP A 90 -2.87 33.87 4.89
CA TRP A 90 -3.33 32.89 3.91
C TRP A 90 -2.65 33.02 2.55
N GLU A 91 -2.27 34.24 2.15
CA GLU A 91 -1.54 34.46 0.91
C GLU A 91 -0.17 33.76 0.96
N THR A 92 0.55 33.88 2.07
CA THR A 92 1.81 33.18 2.28
C THR A 92 1.61 31.67 2.31
N VAL A 93 0.57 31.17 2.99
CA VAL A 93 0.21 29.73 2.98
C VAL A 93 0.00 29.23 1.54
N ASN A 94 -0.78 29.96 0.75
CA ASN A 94 -1.05 29.60 -0.65
C ASN A 94 0.22 29.59 -1.50
N ASN A 95 1.09 30.59 -1.33
CA ASN A 95 2.37 30.67 -2.05
C ASN A 95 3.32 29.53 -1.65
N LEU A 96 3.37 29.16 -0.38
CA LEU A 96 4.15 28.00 0.09
C LEU A 96 3.69 26.69 -0.59
N MET A 97 2.39 26.53 -0.81
CA MET A 97 1.85 25.35 -1.51
C MET A 97 2.19 25.36 -3.00
N LEU A 98 2.08 26.52 -3.67
CA LEU A 98 2.42 26.67 -5.09
C LEU A 98 3.91 26.43 -5.35
N GLU A 99 4.77 27.00 -4.50
CA GLU A 99 6.22 26.93 -4.65
C GLU A 99 6.85 25.76 -3.89
N TYR A 100 6.09 24.74 -3.49
CA TYR A 100 6.56 23.67 -2.60
C TYR A 100 7.93 23.07 -2.97
N GLU A 101 8.19 22.83 -4.27
CA GLU A 101 9.49 22.31 -4.75
C GLU A 101 10.69 23.19 -4.40
N LYS A 102 10.50 24.51 -4.39
CA LYS A 102 11.52 25.50 -4.04
C LYS A 102 11.77 25.53 -2.54
N HIS A 103 10.72 25.36 -1.73
CA HIS A 103 10.82 25.45 -0.27
C HIS A 103 11.21 24.13 0.39
N LYS A 104 10.86 22.97 -0.16
CA LYS A 104 11.10 21.65 0.47
C LYS A 104 12.58 21.29 0.65
N LYS A 105 13.46 21.90 -0.16
CA LYS A 105 14.91 21.65 -0.14
C LYS A 105 15.69 22.60 0.77
N ARG A 106 15.00 23.55 1.43
CA ARG A 106 15.65 24.49 2.34
C ARG A 106 16.30 23.74 3.50
N ILE A 107 17.58 24.00 3.72
CA ILE A 107 18.32 23.49 4.86
C ILE A 107 18.22 24.54 5.97
N VAL A 108 17.80 24.13 7.16
CA VAL A 108 17.69 25.03 8.31
C VAL A 108 19.06 25.18 8.98
N TYR A 109 19.30 26.32 9.60
CA TYR A 109 20.51 26.55 10.39
C TYR A 109 20.77 25.39 11.38
N PRO A 110 22.02 24.89 11.48
CA PRO A 110 22.38 23.83 12.42
C PRO A 110 22.11 24.27 13.88
N ASN A 111 21.97 23.29 14.78
CA ASN A 111 21.72 23.51 16.21
C ASN A 111 20.44 24.29 16.59
N SER A 112 19.56 24.55 15.62
CA SER A 112 18.29 25.21 15.87
C SER A 112 17.28 24.29 16.56
N HIS A 113 16.56 24.81 17.57
CA HIS A 113 15.52 24.04 18.27
C HIS A 113 14.30 23.85 17.37
N THR A 114 13.84 22.61 17.17
CA THR A 114 12.57 22.35 16.46
C THR A 114 11.38 22.91 17.24
N ILE A 115 10.47 23.61 16.55
CA ILE A 115 9.27 24.20 17.13
C ILE A 115 7.98 23.54 16.64
N VAL A 116 8.11 22.55 15.75
CA VAL A 116 7.00 21.86 15.06
C VAL A 116 5.97 21.28 16.03
N TYR A 117 6.40 20.66 17.12
CA TYR A 117 5.47 20.01 18.07
C TYR A 117 4.52 21.03 18.69
N LYS A 118 5.03 22.16 19.19
CA LYS A 118 4.20 23.19 19.81
C LYS A 118 3.29 23.88 18.79
N LEU A 119 3.80 24.11 17.59
CA LEU A 119 3.01 24.63 16.47
C LEU A 119 1.85 23.69 16.09
N SER A 120 2.10 22.38 16.02
CA SER A 120 1.08 21.37 15.73
C SER A 120 0.00 21.32 16.83
N GLU A 121 0.39 21.36 18.10
CA GLU A 121 -0.51 21.38 19.26
C GLU A 121 -1.44 22.62 19.23
N LEU A 122 -0.86 23.80 18.99
CA LEU A 122 -1.62 25.05 18.90
C LEU A 122 -2.52 25.08 17.67
N THR A 123 -2.05 24.55 16.54
CA THR A 123 -2.86 24.45 15.30
C THR A 123 -4.07 23.57 15.54
N LEU A 124 -3.91 22.43 16.22
CA LEU A 124 -5.02 21.54 16.55
C LEU A 124 -6.00 22.21 17.52
N SER A 125 -5.49 22.89 18.55
CA SER A 125 -6.30 23.62 19.54
C SER A 125 -7.10 24.77 18.91
N ASN A 126 -6.57 25.41 17.88
CA ASN A 126 -7.20 26.52 17.16
C ASN A 126 -7.86 26.11 15.84
N ARG A 127 -7.98 24.80 15.56
CA ARG A 127 -8.45 24.26 14.27
C ARG A 127 -9.70 24.94 13.74
N GLN A 128 -10.72 25.09 14.59
CA GLN A 128 -12.01 25.62 14.14
C GLN A 128 -11.88 27.09 13.71
N SER A 129 -11.12 27.89 14.47
CA SER A 129 -10.83 29.29 14.13
C SER A 129 -10.03 29.39 12.83
N ILE A 130 -9.01 28.54 12.69
CA ILE A 130 -8.18 28.42 11.48
C ILE A 130 -9.03 28.07 10.26
N LEU A 131 -9.93 27.08 10.34
CA LEU A 131 -10.82 26.69 9.26
C LEU A 131 -11.77 27.84 8.85
N VAL A 132 -12.37 28.52 9.83
CA VAL A 132 -13.25 29.66 9.58
C VAL A 132 -12.49 30.79 8.88
N SER A 133 -11.31 31.15 9.40
CA SER A 133 -10.45 32.18 8.82
C SER A 133 -9.99 31.83 7.39
N CYS A 134 -9.57 30.59 7.16
CA CYS A 134 -9.20 30.08 5.83
C CYS A 134 -10.37 30.17 4.84
N ASN A 135 -11.57 29.76 5.24
CA ASN A 135 -12.75 29.78 4.37
C ASN A 135 -13.18 31.20 3.99
N MET A 136 -13.04 32.17 4.90
CA MET A 136 -13.32 33.60 4.64
C MET A 136 -12.24 34.30 3.81
N SER A 137 -11.05 33.71 3.68
CA SER A 137 -9.95 34.30 2.92
C SER A 137 -10.19 34.27 1.40
N GLN A 138 -9.39 35.05 0.67
CA GLN A 138 -9.46 35.18 -0.79
C GLN A 138 -8.52 34.22 -1.54
N ILE A 139 -7.92 33.23 -0.84
CA ILE A 139 -7.04 32.26 -1.49
C ILE A 139 -7.84 31.28 -2.37
N ASP A 140 -7.11 30.56 -3.21
CA ASP A 140 -7.68 29.58 -4.12
C ASP A 140 -8.50 28.49 -3.40
N GLU A 141 -9.66 28.15 -3.96
CA GLU A 141 -10.55 27.11 -3.40
C GLU A 141 -9.91 25.72 -3.36
N GLN A 142 -8.96 25.42 -4.23
CA GLN A 142 -8.13 24.21 -4.16
C GLN A 142 -7.24 24.24 -2.92
N ALA A 143 -6.63 25.39 -2.61
CA ALA A 143 -5.79 25.55 -1.44
C ALA A 143 -6.61 25.37 -0.15
N LYS A 144 -7.80 25.99 -0.08
CA LYS A 144 -8.73 25.81 1.07
C LYS A 144 -9.08 24.34 1.32
N LEU A 145 -9.38 23.59 0.26
CA LEU A 145 -9.69 22.17 0.36
C LEU A 145 -8.50 21.35 0.87
N LEU A 146 -7.30 21.63 0.39
CA LEU A 146 -6.06 20.95 0.83
C LEU A 146 -5.70 21.30 2.28
N ILE A 147 -5.85 22.56 2.69
CA ILE A 147 -5.68 23.00 4.09
C ILE A 147 -6.68 22.27 4.99
N THR A 148 -7.93 22.14 4.56
CA THR A 148 -8.96 21.36 5.28
C THR A 148 -8.52 19.90 5.45
N GLY A 149 -8.02 19.28 4.38
CA GLY A 149 -7.44 17.93 4.43
C GLY A 149 -6.26 17.83 5.39
N PHE A 150 -5.35 18.81 5.38
CA PHE A 150 -4.18 18.83 6.26
C PHE A 150 -4.58 18.92 7.74
N LEU A 151 -5.52 19.80 8.08
CA LEU A 151 -6.04 19.93 9.44
C LEU A 151 -6.78 18.68 9.90
N LYS A 152 -7.48 17.99 8.99
CA LYS A 152 -8.12 16.70 9.27
C LYS A 152 -7.09 15.63 9.60
N TYR A 153 -5.99 15.58 8.84
CA TYR A 153 -4.90 14.66 9.11
C TYR A 153 -4.23 14.91 10.47
N ILE A 154 -4.01 16.16 10.86
CA ILE A 154 -3.43 16.47 12.18
C ILE A 154 -4.38 16.05 13.32
N GLU A 155 -5.69 16.15 13.12
CA GLU A 155 -6.69 15.68 14.10
C GLU A 155 -6.64 14.16 14.29
N LYS A 156 -6.53 13.40 13.20
CA LYS A 156 -6.57 11.94 13.22
C LYS A 156 -5.38 11.36 12.48
N GLN A 157 -4.42 10.86 13.25
CA GLN A 157 -3.28 10.10 12.75
C GLN A 157 -3.45 8.62 13.13
N PRO A 158 -3.27 7.67 12.19
CA PRO A 158 -2.92 7.84 10.77
C PRO A 158 -4.12 8.35 9.92
N PRO A 159 -3.92 8.73 8.63
CA PRO A 159 -4.99 9.31 7.81
C PRO A 159 -6.26 8.44 7.77
N ASP A 160 -7.42 9.04 8.02
CA ASP A 160 -8.68 8.29 8.11
C ASP A 160 -9.51 8.33 6.80
N LYS A 161 -10.70 7.73 6.84
CA LYS A 161 -11.60 7.70 5.68
C LYS A 161 -12.02 9.10 5.24
N GLU A 162 -12.26 10.00 6.19
CA GLU A 162 -12.66 11.39 5.91
C GLU A 162 -11.54 12.15 5.20
N TYR A 163 -10.29 11.98 5.65
CA TYR A 163 -9.12 12.52 4.93
C TYR A 163 -9.01 12.00 3.49
N ASN A 164 -9.16 10.69 3.30
CA ASN A 164 -9.11 10.09 1.97
C ASN A 164 -10.23 10.64 1.07
N GLU A 165 -11.44 10.83 1.60
CA GLU A 165 -12.56 11.41 0.87
C GLU A 165 -12.26 12.84 0.40
N ILE A 166 -11.59 13.66 1.23
CA ILE A 166 -11.15 15.02 0.85
C ILE A 166 -10.14 14.97 -0.31
N LEU A 167 -9.12 14.11 -0.23
CA LEU A 167 -8.14 13.99 -1.31
C LEU A 167 -8.73 13.42 -2.61
N VAL A 168 -9.66 12.47 -2.53
CA VAL A 168 -10.39 11.95 -3.69
C VAL A 168 -11.26 13.04 -4.30
N ALA A 169 -11.96 13.83 -3.48
CA ALA A 169 -12.77 14.95 -3.94
C ALA A 169 -11.92 16.02 -4.64
N TYR A 170 -10.74 16.34 -4.08
CA TYR A 170 -9.76 17.22 -4.71
C TYR A 170 -9.37 16.71 -6.10
N LYS A 171 -8.91 15.46 -6.21
CA LYS A 171 -8.47 14.85 -7.48
C LYS A 171 -9.61 14.74 -8.51
N LYS A 172 -10.84 14.53 -8.07
CA LYS A 172 -12.01 14.45 -8.96
C LYS A 172 -12.47 15.81 -9.45
N LYS A 173 -12.41 16.84 -8.59
CA LYS A 173 -12.91 18.18 -8.89
C LYS A 173 -11.89 19.01 -9.69
N TYR A 174 -10.60 18.79 -9.47
CA TYR A 174 -9.53 19.58 -10.05
C TYR A 174 -8.55 18.67 -10.81
N ASP A 175 -8.60 18.76 -12.14
CA ASP A 175 -7.70 18.02 -13.04
C ASP A 175 -6.42 18.81 -13.38
N ASN A 176 -6.32 20.06 -12.90
CA ASN A 176 -5.13 20.87 -13.11
C ASN A 176 -4.05 20.56 -12.06
N LYS A 177 -2.80 20.49 -12.50
CA LYS A 177 -1.64 20.16 -11.65
C LYS A 177 -1.15 21.32 -10.78
N LYS A 178 -2.03 22.26 -10.41
CA LYS A 178 -1.64 23.54 -9.78
C LYS A 178 -0.91 23.35 -8.45
N TYR A 179 -1.37 22.42 -7.61
CA TYR A 179 -0.76 22.07 -6.33
C TYR A 179 -0.17 20.65 -6.29
N ASP A 180 0.06 20.02 -7.44
CA ASP A 180 0.47 18.61 -7.51
C ASP A 180 1.75 18.32 -6.74
N SER A 181 2.75 19.20 -6.82
CA SER A 181 4.00 19.04 -6.08
C SER A 181 3.77 19.01 -4.57
N PHE A 182 2.92 19.90 -4.05
CA PHE A 182 2.55 19.93 -2.64
C PHE A 182 1.74 18.69 -2.24
N VAL A 183 0.75 18.30 -3.05
CA VAL A 183 -0.08 17.11 -2.77
C VAL A 183 0.75 15.83 -2.75
N ASN A 184 1.70 15.67 -3.68
CA ASN A 184 2.48 14.44 -3.79
C ASN A 184 3.69 14.41 -2.83
N GLY A 185 4.24 15.56 -2.44
CA GLY A 185 5.44 15.64 -1.62
C GLY A 185 5.22 15.98 -0.15
N PHE A 186 4.13 16.66 0.20
CA PHE A 186 3.86 17.11 1.57
C PHE A 186 2.62 16.48 2.20
N MET A 187 1.53 16.33 1.45
CA MET A 187 0.32 15.71 1.97
C MET A 187 0.55 14.21 2.21
N PRO A 188 0.15 13.66 3.37
CA PRO A 188 0.21 12.22 3.62
C PRO A 188 -0.52 11.41 2.55
N HIS A 189 0.06 10.28 2.16
CA HIS A 189 -0.60 9.38 1.22
C HIS A 189 -1.89 8.81 1.80
N MET A 190 -2.88 8.60 0.94
CA MET A 190 -4.13 7.95 1.32
C MET A 190 -3.86 6.54 1.84
N ILE A 191 -4.53 6.14 2.92
CA ILE A 191 -4.50 4.73 3.35
C ILE A 191 -5.33 3.91 2.36
N ILE A 192 -4.67 3.01 1.64
CA ILE A 192 -5.33 2.06 0.74
C ILE A 192 -5.76 0.85 1.55
N LYS A 193 -7.04 0.49 1.48
CA LYS A 193 -7.55 -0.77 2.04
C LYS A 193 -7.08 -1.94 1.18
N ALA A 194 -5.86 -2.40 1.47
CA ALA A 194 -5.24 -3.54 0.81
C ALA A 194 -5.02 -4.69 1.79
N SER A 195 -5.26 -5.91 1.33
CA SER A 195 -4.79 -7.11 2.02
C SER A 195 -4.25 -8.14 1.04
N TRP A 196 -3.32 -8.93 1.55
CA TRP A 196 -2.75 -10.09 0.90
C TRP A 196 -3.04 -11.31 1.75
N ASN A 197 -3.74 -12.29 1.19
CA ASN A 197 -4.31 -13.40 1.93
C ASN A 197 -3.78 -14.71 1.36
N LEU A 198 -3.27 -15.58 2.22
CA LEU A 198 -3.01 -16.98 1.90
C LEU A 198 -4.14 -17.82 2.46
N PHE A 199 -4.62 -18.80 1.71
CA PHE A 199 -5.69 -19.67 2.16
C PHE A 199 -5.43 -21.13 1.82
N PHE A 200 -5.90 -22.01 2.69
CA PHE A 200 -5.93 -23.44 2.48
C PHE A 200 -7.18 -24.02 3.12
N GLY A 201 -7.71 -25.09 2.55
CA GLY A 201 -8.97 -25.63 3.03
C GLY A 201 -9.44 -26.87 2.29
N SER A 202 -10.69 -27.21 2.56
CA SER A 202 -11.36 -28.29 1.87
C SER A 202 -12.81 -27.96 1.58
N GLY A 203 -13.45 -28.81 0.81
CA GLY A 203 -14.85 -28.68 0.48
C GLY A 203 -15.33 -29.88 -0.29
N MET A 204 -16.24 -29.68 -1.23
CA MET A 204 -16.76 -30.73 -2.09
C MET A 204 -16.79 -30.25 -3.54
N VAL A 205 -16.45 -31.17 -4.44
CA VAL A 205 -16.73 -31.03 -5.86
C VAL A 205 -17.89 -31.95 -6.22
N PHE A 206 -18.80 -31.44 -7.02
CA PHE A 206 -19.94 -32.16 -7.57
C PHE A 206 -19.73 -32.31 -9.06
N THR A 207 -20.30 -33.37 -9.63
CA THR A 207 -20.35 -33.58 -11.07
C THR A 207 -21.78 -33.45 -11.59
N THR A 208 -21.94 -33.05 -12.84
CA THR A 208 -23.23 -32.91 -13.55
C THR A 208 -23.15 -33.59 -14.92
N GLY A 209 -24.28 -33.78 -15.61
CA GLY A 209 -24.30 -34.46 -16.92
C GLY A 209 -23.77 -35.89 -16.84
N ASP A 210 -23.03 -36.33 -17.85
CA ASP A 210 -22.43 -37.67 -17.90
C ASP A 210 -21.33 -37.85 -16.83
N LEU A 211 -20.66 -36.77 -16.42
CA LEU A 211 -19.74 -36.86 -15.29
C LEU A 211 -20.47 -37.28 -13.99
N ALA A 212 -21.74 -36.93 -13.83
CA ALA A 212 -22.54 -37.34 -12.67
C ALA A 212 -22.94 -38.80 -12.70
N THR A 213 -23.06 -39.42 -13.87
CA THR A 213 -23.34 -40.87 -13.98
C THR A 213 -22.04 -41.66 -13.78
N LYS A 214 -20.95 -41.22 -14.41
CA LYS A 214 -19.64 -41.90 -14.38
C LYS A 214 -18.89 -41.72 -13.06
N PHE A 215 -18.94 -40.55 -12.41
CA PHE A 215 -18.06 -40.24 -11.27
C PHE A 215 -18.80 -39.87 -9.98
N SER A 216 -18.28 -40.33 -8.85
CA SER A 216 -18.73 -39.94 -7.51
C SER A 216 -18.24 -38.54 -7.16
N ASN A 217 -19.09 -37.75 -6.51
CA ASN A 217 -18.68 -36.52 -5.83
C ASN A 217 -17.60 -36.85 -4.78
N ASN A 218 -16.68 -35.94 -4.51
CA ASN A 218 -15.66 -36.15 -3.49
C ASN A 218 -15.27 -34.87 -2.77
N ALA A 219 -14.60 -35.02 -1.63
CA ALA A 219 -13.96 -33.93 -0.91
C ALA A 219 -12.90 -33.28 -1.81
N LEU A 220 -12.90 -31.95 -1.85
CA LEU A 220 -12.00 -31.16 -2.67
C LEU A 220 -11.00 -30.45 -1.76
N PHE A 221 -9.70 -30.56 -2.04
CA PHE A 221 -8.69 -29.72 -1.39
C PHE A 221 -8.55 -28.41 -2.14
N ASN A 222 -8.33 -27.29 -1.44
CA ASN A 222 -8.00 -26.03 -2.06
C ASN A 222 -6.85 -25.29 -1.37
N PHE A 223 -6.10 -24.54 -2.17
CA PHE A 223 -5.04 -23.64 -1.72
C PHE A 223 -4.97 -22.44 -2.66
N GLY A 224 -4.53 -21.30 -2.16
CA GLY A 224 -4.26 -20.17 -3.01
C GLY A 224 -3.95 -18.88 -2.27
N MET A 225 -4.03 -17.80 -3.04
CA MET A 225 -3.66 -16.47 -2.63
C MET A 225 -4.68 -15.44 -3.15
N ASP A 226 -5.22 -14.61 -2.26
CA ASP A 226 -6.11 -13.50 -2.62
C ASP A 226 -5.38 -12.16 -2.45
N ILE A 227 -5.62 -11.25 -3.39
CA ILE A 227 -5.20 -9.84 -3.33
C ILE A 227 -6.47 -9.00 -3.30
N ASN A 228 -6.69 -8.28 -2.21
CA ASN A 228 -7.84 -7.42 -2.01
C ASN A 228 -7.39 -5.95 -2.07
N VAL A 229 -7.94 -5.14 -2.96
CA VAL A 229 -7.66 -3.70 -3.06
C VAL A 229 -8.97 -2.93 -3.18
N HIS A 230 -9.26 -2.06 -2.22
CA HIS A 230 -10.51 -1.28 -2.12
C HIS A 230 -11.80 -2.11 -2.12
N ARG A 231 -12.37 -2.43 -3.29
CA ARG A 231 -13.53 -3.32 -3.41
C ARG A 231 -13.30 -4.42 -4.45
N VAL A 232 -12.12 -4.45 -5.05
CA VAL A 232 -11.76 -5.49 -6.02
C VAL A 232 -11.00 -6.57 -5.27
N PHE A 233 -11.30 -7.83 -5.57
CA PHE A 233 -10.43 -8.94 -5.23
C PHE A 233 -10.02 -9.71 -6.47
N ALA A 234 -8.81 -10.23 -6.42
CA ALA A 234 -8.28 -11.20 -7.36
C ALA A 234 -7.74 -12.39 -6.57
N SER A 235 -7.89 -13.59 -7.10
CA SER A 235 -7.45 -14.83 -6.47
C SER A 235 -6.66 -15.67 -7.47
N LEU A 236 -5.50 -16.16 -7.06
CA LEU A 236 -4.83 -17.27 -7.72
C LEU A 236 -5.09 -18.52 -6.88
N TYR A 237 -5.63 -19.57 -7.49
CA TYR A 237 -6.06 -20.75 -6.75
C TYR A 237 -5.68 -22.05 -7.44
N LEU A 238 -5.62 -23.09 -6.62
CA LEU A 238 -5.49 -24.49 -6.99
C LEU A 238 -6.53 -25.29 -6.22
N LYS A 239 -7.26 -26.17 -6.90
CA LYS A 239 -8.15 -27.15 -6.30
C LYS A 239 -7.79 -28.53 -6.83
N GLY A 240 -7.86 -29.55 -5.99
CA GLY A 240 -7.54 -30.92 -6.41
C GLY A 240 -8.25 -31.98 -5.60
N THR A 241 -8.59 -33.08 -6.25
CA THR A 241 -9.10 -34.30 -5.61
C THR A 241 -8.93 -35.51 -6.53
N SER A 242 -9.36 -36.68 -6.09
CA SER A 242 -9.59 -37.83 -6.97
C SER A 242 -11.08 -38.14 -7.04
N LEU A 243 -11.65 -38.22 -8.23
CA LEU A 243 -13.03 -38.70 -8.41
C LEU A 243 -13.02 -40.22 -8.58
N LYS A 244 -13.97 -40.90 -7.94
CA LYS A 244 -14.10 -42.37 -8.06
C LYS A 244 -15.08 -42.74 -9.15
N LEU A 245 -14.71 -43.69 -9.99
CA LEU A 245 -15.59 -44.23 -11.01
C LEU A 245 -16.74 -45.03 -10.39
N LYS A 246 -17.97 -44.76 -10.83
CA LYS A 246 -19.21 -45.44 -10.46
C LYS A 246 -19.70 -46.39 -11.54
N ASP A 247 -19.40 -46.06 -12.79
CA ASP A 247 -19.80 -46.85 -13.96
C ASP A 247 -18.53 -47.29 -14.70
N PRO A 248 -18.13 -48.58 -14.58
CA PRO A 248 -16.98 -49.13 -15.28
C PRO A 248 -17.12 -49.01 -16.79
N PHE A 249 -16.02 -48.76 -17.49
CA PHE A 249 -16.03 -48.66 -18.94
C PHE A 249 -14.71 -49.15 -19.55
N MET A 250 -14.76 -49.50 -20.83
CA MET A 250 -13.58 -49.89 -21.61
C MET A 250 -13.38 -48.89 -22.75
N VAL A 251 -12.12 -48.54 -23.01
CA VAL A 251 -11.73 -47.67 -24.12
C VAL A 251 -10.62 -48.32 -24.90
N THR A 252 -10.78 -48.41 -26.21
CA THR A 252 -9.71 -48.84 -27.11
C THR A 252 -8.89 -47.60 -27.48
N SER A 253 -7.64 -47.55 -27.04
CA SER A 253 -6.63 -46.61 -27.55
C SER A 253 -6.05 -47.16 -28.86
N ASP A 254 -5.18 -46.38 -29.51
CA ASP A 254 -4.48 -46.83 -30.72
C ASP A 254 -3.52 -48.02 -30.45
N THR A 255 -3.20 -48.28 -29.19
CA THR A 255 -2.17 -49.24 -28.76
C THR A 255 -2.71 -50.39 -27.90
N ASP A 256 -3.80 -50.20 -27.14
CA ASP A 256 -4.35 -51.21 -26.24
C ASP A 256 -5.84 -50.99 -25.95
N THR A 257 -6.50 -51.95 -25.30
CA THR A 257 -7.83 -51.75 -24.69
C THR A 257 -7.68 -51.49 -23.19
N LEU A 258 -7.91 -50.25 -22.80
CA LEU A 258 -7.89 -49.80 -21.42
C LEU A 258 -9.21 -50.18 -20.74
N ASN A 259 -9.13 -50.94 -19.66
CA ASN A 259 -10.29 -51.30 -18.83
C ASN A 259 -10.27 -50.49 -17.53
N PHE A 260 -11.34 -49.75 -17.24
CA PHE A 260 -11.50 -48.97 -16.01
C PHE A 260 -12.57 -49.58 -15.11
N GLU A 261 -12.15 -50.03 -13.93
CA GLU A 261 -13.01 -50.77 -12.98
C GLU A 261 -13.74 -49.86 -11.98
N LEU A 262 -14.76 -50.42 -11.32
CA LEU A 262 -15.53 -49.73 -10.29
C LEU A 262 -14.59 -49.23 -9.17
N ASN A 263 -14.80 -48.00 -8.72
CA ASN A 263 -14.00 -47.30 -7.71
C ASN A 263 -12.55 -46.95 -8.12
N GLU A 264 -12.15 -47.18 -9.37
CA GLU A 264 -10.89 -46.61 -9.86
C GLU A 264 -10.91 -45.09 -9.74
N LYS A 265 -9.73 -44.51 -9.48
CA LYS A 265 -9.57 -43.09 -9.19
C LYS A 265 -9.11 -42.34 -10.43
N PHE A 266 -9.70 -41.18 -10.63
CA PHE A 266 -9.28 -40.21 -11.62
C PHE A 266 -8.86 -38.93 -10.91
N SER A 267 -7.65 -38.44 -11.19
CA SER A 267 -7.12 -37.19 -10.65
C SER A 267 -7.86 -36.01 -11.27
N TYR A 268 -8.46 -35.17 -10.43
CA TYR A 268 -9.08 -33.91 -10.83
C TYR A 268 -8.24 -32.76 -10.30
N LEU A 269 -7.82 -31.87 -11.19
CA LEU A 269 -7.14 -30.62 -10.85
C LEU A 269 -7.83 -29.45 -11.54
N ASP A 270 -7.98 -28.33 -10.84
CA ASP A 270 -8.50 -27.06 -11.36
C ASP A 270 -7.61 -25.93 -10.83
N ALA A 271 -6.88 -25.25 -11.70
CA ALA A 271 -5.97 -24.18 -11.36
C ALA A 271 -6.29 -22.93 -12.18
N GLY A 272 -6.34 -21.77 -11.54
CA GLY A 272 -6.68 -20.55 -12.28
C GLY A 272 -6.80 -19.29 -11.46
N LEU A 273 -7.49 -18.32 -12.07
CA LEU A 273 -7.69 -16.99 -11.55
C LEU A 273 -9.17 -16.76 -11.27
N LYS A 274 -9.46 -16.04 -10.19
CA LYS A 274 -10.77 -15.45 -9.92
C LYS A 274 -10.67 -13.94 -9.82
N GLY A 275 -11.70 -13.24 -10.24
CA GLY A 275 -11.85 -11.81 -10.05
C GLY A 275 -13.27 -11.47 -9.62
N GLY A 276 -13.41 -10.56 -8.66
CA GLY A 276 -14.72 -10.15 -8.17
C GLY A 276 -14.72 -8.78 -7.49
N TYR A 277 -15.93 -8.35 -7.13
CA TYR A 277 -16.16 -7.05 -6.51
C TYR A 277 -16.96 -7.20 -5.21
N PHE A 278 -16.41 -6.73 -4.10
CA PHE A 278 -17.06 -6.75 -2.80
C PHE A 278 -18.29 -5.84 -2.79
N ILE A 279 -19.47 -6.47 -2.75
CA ILE A 279 -20.75 -5.79 -2.51
C ILE A 279 -20.92 -5.45 -1.03
N VAL A 280 -20.34 -6.29 -0.16
CA VAL A 280 -20.20 -6.00 1.27
C VAL A 280 -18.73 -6.09 1.62
N ARG A 281 -18.15 -5.00 2.14
CA ARG A 281 -16.78 -4.97 2.70
C ARG A 281 -16.80 -4.25 4.04
N SER A 282 -16.71 -5.01 5.13
CA SER A 282 -16.73 -4.51 6.50
C SER A 282 -15.57 -5.10 7.29
N ASN A 283 -15.23 -4.54 8.44
CA ASN A 283 -14.13 -5.02 9.28
C ASN A 283 -14.32 -6.46 9.82
N ARG A 284 -15.46 -7.13 9.59
CA ARG A 284 -15.72 -8.51 10.05
C ARG A 284 -16.23 -9.45 8.97
N PHE A 285 -16.87 -8.92 7.93
CA PHE A 285 -17.57 -9.72 6.93
C PHE A 285 -17.40 -9.14 5.52
N HIS A 286 -17.07 -10.02 4.58
CA HIS A 286 -16.98 -9.74 3.15
C HIS A 286 -17.91 -10.62 2.34
N LEU A 287 -18.46 -10.06 1.27
CA LEU A 287 -19.24 -10.78 0.27
C LEU A 287 -18.97 -10.22 -1.11
N ALA A 288 -18.63 -11.09 -2.05
CA ALA A 288 -18.38 -10.74 -3.45
C ALA A 288 -18.88 -11.83 -4.40
N PRO A 289 -19.67 -11.50 -5.44
CA PRO A 289 -19.73 -12.35 -6.62
C PRO A 289 -18.37 -12.32 -7.34
N TYR A 290 -18.03 -13.42 -7.98
CA TYR A 290 -16.82 -13.53 -8.79
C TYR A 290 -17.06 -14.30 -10.09
N ALA A 291 -16.17 -14.06 -11.04
CA ALA A 291 -15.96 -14.90 -12.20
C ALA A 291 -14.57 -15.53 -12.12
N SER A 292 -14.40 -16.70 -12.73
CA SER A 292 -13.14 -17.43 -12.76
C SER A 292 -12.81 -17.93 -14.17
N ILE A 293 -11.51 -18.02 -14.44
CA ILE A 293 -10.94 -18.70 -15.60
C ILE A 293 -9.86 -19.66 -15.10
N SER A 294 -9.83 -20.87 -15.63
CA SER A 294 -8.95 -21.92 -15.15
C SER A 294 -8.60 -22.91 -16.25
N GLY A 295 -7.53 -23.66 -16.03
CA GLY A 295 -7.30 -24.94 -16.68
C GLY A 295 -7.73 -26.04 -15.72
N SER A 296 -8.51 -27.00 -16.22
CA SER A 296 -8.88 -28.18 -15.44
C SER A 296 -8.67 -29.45 -16.24
N HIS A 297 -8.28 -30.52 -15.55
CA HIS A 297 -8.22 -31.84 -16.14
C HIS A 297 -8.80 -32.90 -15.20
N LEU A 298 -9.28 -33.99 -15.81
CA LEU A 298 -9.70 -35.22 -15.15
C LEU A 298 -9.08 -36.40 -15.88
N GLU A 299 -8.14 -37.06 -15.24
CA GLU A 299 -7.29 -38.10 -15.85
C GLU A 299 -7.20 -39.35 -14.99
N SER A 300 -7.01 -40.51 -15.60
CA SER A 300 -6.83 -41.77 -14.90
C SER A 300 -5.55 -41.77 -14.08
N THR A 301 -5.60 -42.25 -12.82
CA THR A 301 -4.39 -42.46 -12.01
C THR A 301 -3.75 -43.83 -12.22
N LYS A 302 -4.19 -44.60 -13.22
CA LYS A 302 -3.76 -46.00 -13.45
C LYS A 302 -2.39 -46.10 -14.12
N TYR A 303 -2.04 -45.14 -14.97
CA TYR A 303 -0.84 -45.13 -15.79
C TYR A 303 -0.01 -43.88 -15.43
N ASP A 304 0.81 -43.99 -14.39
CA ASP A 304 1.63 -42.89 -13.83
C ASP A 304 3.15 -43.13 -14.04
N ASP A 305 3.53 -44.20 -14.75
CA ASP A 305 4.92 -44.46 -15.14
C ASP A 305 5.26 -43.67 -16.42
N PRO A 306 6.38 -42.93 -16.48
CA PRO A 306 6.83 -42.24 -17.69
C PRO A 306 6.96 -43.12 -18.95
N LYS A 307 7.03 -44.46 -18.79
CA LYS A 307 7.03 -45.44 -19.89
C LYS A 307 5.64 -45.75 -20.46
N ASP A 308 4.58 -45.42 -19.73
CA ASP A 308 3.19 -45.72 -20.05
C ASP A 308 2.43 -44.49 -20.57
N LYS A 309 3.14 -43.44 -21.04
CA LYS A 309 2.53 -42.20 -21.55
C LYS A 309 1.52 -42.42 -22.66
N ASP A 310 1.74 -43.46 -23.49
CA ASP A 310 0.83 -43.81 -24.58
C ASP A 310 -0.47 -44.47 -24.08
N LEU A 311 -0.59 -44.73 -22.77
CA LEU A 311 -1.75 -45.30 -22.08
C LEU A 311 -2.45 -44.30 -21.15
N GLU A 312 -1.95 -43.05 -21.05
CA GLU A 312 -2.60 -41.98 -20.29
C GLU A 312 -4.00 -41.69 -20.87
N TYR A 313 -5.04 -41.79 -20.03
CA TYR A 313 -6.42 -41.56 -20.44
C TYR A 313 -7.04 -40.37 -19.69
N GLU A 314 -7.48 -39.39 -20.46
CA GLU A 314 -8.08 -38.16 -19.95
C GLU A 314 -9.55 -38.05 -20.39
N ILE A 315 -10.44 -37.77 -19.44
CA ILE A 315 -11.84 -37.44 -19.74
C ILE A 315 -11.91 -36.04 -20.34
N PHE A 316 -11.20 -35.09 -19.73
CA PHE A 316 -11.02 -33.74 -20.25
C PHE A 316 -9.69 -33.16 -19.76
N ASN A 317 -9.15 -32.26 -20.57
CA ASN A 317 -8.12 -31.31 -20.21
C ASN A 317 -8.41 -30.05 -21.02
N SER A 318 -8.99 -29.08 -20.34
CA SER A 318 -9.69 -27.98 -20.98
C SER A 318 -9.56 -26.70 -20.16
N PHE A 319 -9.66 -25.59 -20.88
CA PHE A 319 -10.05 -24.34 -20.27
C PHE A 319 -11.46 -24.46 -19.68
N THR A 320 -11.62 -23.86 -18.51
CA THR A 320 -12.87 -23.73 -17.80
C THR A 320 -13.10 -22.27 -17.46
N TYR A 321 -14.37 -21.90 -17.43
CA TYR A 321 -14.79 -20.61 -16.90
C TYR A 321 -15.88 -20.84 -15.88
N GLY A 322 -16.01 -19.95 -14.90
CA GLY A 322 -16.95 -20.16 -13.82
C GLY A 322 -17.45 -18.86 -13.22
N ILE A 323 -18.52 -19.01 -12.46
CA ILE A 323 -19.09 -17.94 -11.63
C ILE A 323 -19.32 -18.48 -10.23
N GLY A 324 -19.33 -17.59 -9.24
CA GLY A 324 -19.61 -18.01 -7.88
C GLY A 324 -19.74 -16.86 -6.89
N LEU A 325 -19.84 -17.26 -5.62
CA LEU A 325 -19.94 -16.36 -4.48
C LEU A 325 -18.80 -16.64 -3.52
N HIS A 326 -18.11 -15.56 -3.15
CA HIS A 326 -17.06 -15.52 -2.15
C HIS A 326 -17.60 -14.83 -0.90
N THR A 327 -17.46 -15.49 0.25
CA THR A 327 -17.80 -14.94 1.57
C THR A 327 -16.63 -15.14 2.51
N GLU A 328 -16.28 -14.14 3.31
CA GLU A 328 -15.18 -14.23 4.27
C GLU A 328 -15.56 -13.60 5.60
N VAL A 329 -15.26 -14.30 6.70
CA VAL A 329 -15.55 -13.85 8.07
C VAL A 329 -14.24 -13.75 8.84
N LYS A 330 -13.92 -12.56 9.33
CA LYS A 330 -12.75 -12.36 10.21
C LYS A 330 -13.03 -12.94 11.59
N ILE A 331 -12.15 -13.83 12.02
CA ILE A 331 -12.21 -14.49 13.33
C ILE A 331 -11.29 -13.79 14.32
N TYR A 332 -10.10 -13.39 13.86
CA TYR A 332 -9.07 -12.83 14.73
C TYR A 332 -8.23 -11.79 13.98
N GLU A 333 -7.70 -10.81 14.72
CA GLU A 333 -6.81 -9.77 14.23
C GLU A 333 -5.59 -9.74 15.14
N PHE A 334 -4.40 -9.63 14.55
CA PHE A 334 -3.13 -9.61 15.25
C PHE A 334 -2.22 -8.54 14.69
N GLU A 335 -1.30 -8.05 15.51
CA GLU A 335 -0.26 -7.13 15.09
C GLU A 335 1.04 -7.90 14.86
N SER A 336 1.57 -7.83 13.65
CA SER A 336 2.88 -8.37 13.31
C SER A 336 3.91 -7.24 13.33
N LYS A 337 5.01 -7.41 14.05
CA LYS A 337 6.14 -6.48 13.98
C LYS A 337 6.86 -6.71 12.66
N ASN A 338 6.74 -5.78 11.73
CA ASN A 338 7.40 -5.92 10.43
C ASN A 338 8.84 -5.41 10.54
N TYR A 339 9.80 -6.34 10.58
CA TYR A 339 11.23 -6.02 10.73
C TYR A 339 11.79 -5.21 9.55
N TYR A 340 11.15 -5.27 8.37
CA TYR A 340 11.57 -4.55 7.17
C TYR A 340 11.03 -3.12 7.09
N TYR A 341 10.13 -2.72 7.99
CA TYR A 341 9.44 -1.44 7.94
C TYR A 341 9.79 -0.56 9.15
N TYR A 342 11.09 -0.32 9.43
CA TYR A 342 11.56 0.64 10.45
C TYR A 342 10.75 0.62 11.80
N GLY A 343 10.38 -0.55 12.29
CA GLY A 343 9.61 -0.70 13.55
C GLY A 343 8.09 -0.50 13.45
N GLY A 344 7.52 -0.43 12.25
CA GLY A 344 6.07 -0.40 12.04
C GLY A 344 5.38 -1.72 12.37
N THR A 345 4.20 -1.65 12.98
CA THR A 345 3.29 -2.79 13.13
C THR A 345 2.47 -2.94 11.85
N ALA A 346 2.39 -4.16 11.34
CA ALA A 346 1.51 -4.53 10.24
C ALA A 346 0.35 -5.35 10.81
N ASN A 347 -0.89 -4.92 10.54
CA ASN A 347 -2.05 -5.69 10.96
C ASN A 347 -2.15 -6.94 10.10
N GLY A 348 -2.34 -8.08 10.76
CA GLY A 348 -2.69 -9.35 10.14
C GLY A 348 -4.03 -9.84 10.68
N HIS A 349 -4.64 -10.78 9.99
CA HIS A 349 -5.92 -11.35 10.37
C HIS A 349 -6.00 -12.83 10.07
N ILE A 350 -6.85 -13.52 10.82
CA ILE A 350 -7.26 -14.89 10.56
C ILE A 350 -8.76 -14.86 10.26
N SER A 351 -9.16 -15.49 9.17
CA SER A 351 -10.54 -15.53 8.70
C SER A 351 -10.92 -16.93 8.23
N ILE A 352 -12.22 -17.17 8.15
CA ILE A 352 -12.79 -18.34 7.48
C ILE A 352 -13.46 -17.85 6.21
N LYS A 353 -13.07 -18.46 5.09
CA LYS A 353 -13.60 -18.18 3.76
C LYS A 353 -14.50 -19.31 3.30
N PHE A 354 -15.69 -18.96 2.82
CA PHE A 354 -16.62 -19.86 2.17
C PHE A 354 -16.75 -19.46 0.70
N GLU A 355 -16.59 -20.42 -0.19
CA GLU A 355 -16.81 -20.19 -1.62
C GLU A 355 -17.75 -21.24 -2.18
N THR A 356 -18.70 -20.82 -2.99
CA THR A 356 -19.44 -21.72 -3.88
C THR A 356 -19.29 -21.24 -5.30
N GLY A 357 -19.30 -22.15 -6.26
CA GLY A 357 -19.18 -21.80 -7.66
C GLY A 357 -19.59 -22.93 -8.58
N TYR A 358 -19.68 -22.58 -9.86
CA TYR A 358 -20.00 -23.48 -10.96
C TYR A 358 -18.96 -23.29 -12.06
N ASN A 359 -18.20 -24.34 -12.36
CA ASN A 359 -17.22 -24.33 -13.44
C ASN A 359 -17.80 -25.04 -14.67
N GLU A 360 -17.81 -24.35 -15.79
CA GLU A 360 -18.18 -24.88 -17.10
C GLU A 360 -16.96 -25.42 -17.84
N ILE A 361 -17.06 -26.65 -18.35
CA ILE A 361 -16.00 -27.34 -19.08
C ILE A 361 -16.22 -27.15 -20.58
N LEU A 362 -15.28 -26.45 -21.23
CA LEU A 362 -15.43 -26.07 -22.64
C LEU A 362 -15.25 -27.23 -23.60
N LYS A 363 -14.38 -28.19 -23.28
CA LYS A 363 -14.04 -29.29 -24.19
C LYS A 363 -13.78 -30.59 -23.43
N PHE A 364 -14.33 -31.67 -23.94
CA PHE A 364 -14.04 -33.02 -23.50
C PHE A 364 -13.12 -33.73 -24.50
N LYS A 365 -12.24 -34.57 -23.98
CA LYS A 365 -11.42 -35.49 -24.80
C LYS A 365 -12.22 -36.76 -25.10
N ASP A 366 -12.94 -37.28 -24.12
CA ASP A 366 -13.95 -38.33 -24.33
C ASP A 366 -15.21 -37.71 -24.97
N LEU A 367 -15.47 -38.04 -26.24
CA LEU A 367 -16.60 -37.51 -27.01
C LEU A 367 -17.97 -37.93 -26.45
N ASN A 368 -18.02 -38.96 -25.60
CA ASN A 368 -19.24 -39.43 -24.93
C ASN A 368 -19.32 -38.92 -23.47
N SER A 369 -18.59 -37.85 -23.16
CA SER A 369 -18.64 -37.20 -21.86
C SER A 369 -19.08 -35.75 -21.98
N THR A 370 -20.04 -35.38 -21.16
CA THR A 370 -20.48 -34.00 -20.92
C THR A 370 -20.65 -33.75 -19.43
N GLY A 371 -20.71 -32.49 -19.03
CA GLY A 371 -20.93 -32.11 -17.65
C GLY A 371 -20.07 -30.96 -17.19
N ASN A 372 -20.30 -30.53 -15.95
CA ASN A 372 -19.67 -29.38 -15.32
C ASN A 372 -19.40 -29.69 -13.84
N THR A 373 -18.56 -28.87 -13.20
CA THR A 373 -18.11 -29.09 -11.82
C THR A 373 -18.55 -27.97 -10.87
N PRO A 374 -19.78 -28.04 -10.30
CA PRO A 374 -20.14 -27.24 -9.14
C PRO A 374 -19.25 -27.56 -7.93
N TYR A 375 -19.03 -26.58 -7.06
CA TYR A 375 -18.24 -26.78 -5.85
C TYR A 375 -18.71 -25.91 -4.68
N PHE A 376 -18.33 -26.38 -3.50
CA PHE A 376 -18.39 -25.64 -2.25
C PHE A 376 -17.06 -25.80 -1.52
N LEU A 377 -16.55 -24.74 -0.88
CA LEU A 377 -15.24 -24.69 -0.23
C LEU A 377 -15.35 -23.96 1.10
N CYS A 378 -14.58 -24.43 2.08
CA CYS A 378 -14.33 -23.80 3.36
C CYS A 378 -12.81 -23.74 3.58
N SER A 379 -12.26 -22.55 3.74
CA SER A 379 -10.82 -22.33 3.87
C SER A 379 -10.48 -21.50 5.08
N LEU A 380 -9.39 -21.86 5.75
CA LEU A 380 -8.72 -20.97 6.68
C LEU A 380 -7.89 -19.98 5.89
N VAL A 381 -7.95 -18.71 6.29
CA VAL A 381 -7.24 -17.62 5.65
C VAL A 381 -6.31 -16.97 6.67
N ILE A 382 -5.07 -16.73 6.26
CA ILE A 382 -4.12 -15.88 6.96
C ILE A 382 -3.87 -14.68 6.06
N GLY A 383 -4.33 -13.52 6.50
CA GLY A 383 -4.23 -12.28 5.75
C GLY A 383 -3.30 -11.27 6.40
N PHE A 384 -2.64 -10.48 5.57
CA PHE A 384 -1.76 -9.38 5.95
C PHE A 384 -2.28 -8.10 5.33
N GLY A 385 -2.47 -7.07 6.14
CA GLY A 385 -3.13 -5.82 5.76
C GLY A 385 -4.55 -5.71 6.30
N GLN A 386 -5.28 -4.73 5.76
CA GLN A 386 -6.61 -4.39 6.25
C GLN A 386 -7.66 -5.30 5.64
N PHE A 387 -8.36 -6.05 6.50
CA PHE A 387 -9.58 -6.80 6.16
C PHE A 387 -10.59 -5.85 5.49
#